data_AF-A0A954RMK4-F1
#
_entry.id   AF-A0A954RMK4-F1
#
_cell.length_a   1.000
_cell.length_b   1.000
_cell.length_c   1.000
_cell.angle_alpha   90.00
_cell.angle_beta   90.00
_cell.angle_gamma   90.00
#
_symmetry.space_group_name_H-M   'P 1'
#
loop_
_entity.id
_entity.type
_entity.pdbx_description
1 polymer ?
#
loop_
_entity_poly.entity_id
_entity_poly.type
_entity_poly.pdbx_seq_one_letter_code
_entity_poly.pdbx_strand_id
1 'polypeptide(L)'
;MKAVHLFCFVAVSIGCSFTSSSRGAAPDASPIDFARDVRPILSKHCFACHGPDRNGQDTELRLDVRDSALEHAIQPNSAESSELMQRITADDAELRMPPATSKIPPLNDQQIDVLRRWIDGGAAYTTHWAYRPIQKPNPPVVDDVAWARNPIDAFVRAENALRQVEQAAPADAHVLARRISLDLLGLPPDRQTVDDYIRQPSDATYEQLVDSLLASPHFGERMAVLWLDLVRFADTCGYHGDQHRELDVYRDYVIDSFNHNRPFDQFTIQQLAGDLLPDASTETQIASGYNRLLQTTEEGGAQPKEYRAIYDADRVRNVSTVWLG
;
A
#
# COMPACT_ATOMS: atom_id res chain seq x y z
N MET A 1 -23.90 -69.39 -64.38
CA MET A 1 -23.29 -70.32 -63.41
C MET A 1 -22.25 -69.57 -62.61
N LYS A 2 -22.17 -69.83 -61.29
CA LYS A 2 -21.38 -69.17 -60.23
C LYS A 2 -22.13 -67.99 -59.58
N ALA A 3 -22.92 -68.20 -58.54
CA ALA A 3 -22.62 -68.58 -57.14
C ALA A 3 -22.65 -67.32 -56.25
N VAL A 4 -23.76 -67.19 -55.53
CA VAL A 4 -24.02 -66.17 -54.50
C VAL A 4 -23.26 -66.58 -53.24
N HIS A 5 -22.38 -65.71 -52.74
CA HIS A 5 -21.85 -65.79 -51.38
C HIS A 5 -22.07 -64.45 -50.66
N LEU A 6 -22.82 -64.56 -49.58
CA LEU A 6 -23.24 -63.55 -48.64
C LEU A 6 -22.03 -63.20 -47.75
N PHE A 7 -21.57 -61.96 -47.75
CA PHE A 7 -20.56 -61.47 -46.79
C PHE A 7 -21.21 -60.48 -45.82
N CYS A 8 -21.24 -60.86 -44.54
CA CYS A 8 -21.62 -60.01 -43.42
C CYS A 8 -20.68 -58.81 -43.30
N PHE A 9 -21.24 -57.60 -43.35
CA PHE A 9 -20.54 -56.39 -42.91
C PHE A 9 -20.69 -56.23 -41.39
N VAL A 10 -19.57 -56.33 -40.68
CA VAL A 10 -19.45 -55.95 -39.26
C VAL A 10 -19.29 -54.43 -39.20
N ALA A 11 -20.28 -53.73 -38.66
CA ALA A 11 -20.20 -52.31 -38.34
C ALA A 11 -19.43 -52.13 -37.02
N VAL A 12 -18.25 -51.52 -37.10
CA VAL A 12 -17.46 -51.11 -35.92
C VAL A 12 -17.90 -49.71 -35.52
N SER A 13 -18.67 -49.61 -34.43
CA SER A 13 -19.04 -48.35 -33.79
C SER A 13 -17.88 -47.87 -32.90
N ILE A 14 -17.14 -46.87 -33.38
CA ILE A 14 -16.11 -46.19 -32.58
C ILE A 14 -16.84 -45.24 -31.61
N GLY A 15 -16.92 -45.64 -30.34
CA GLY A 15 -17.42 -44.80 -29.26
C GLY A 15 -16.44 -43.68 -28.94
N CYS A 16 -16.87 -42.44 -29.16
CA CYS A 16 -16.15 -41.24 -28.77
C CYS A 16 -16.31 -41.03 -27.26
N SER A 17 -15.34 -41.47 -26.46
CA SER A 17 -15.28 -41.19 -25.03
C SER A 17 -14.88 -39.73 -24.80
N PHE A 18 -15.87 -38.88 -24.50
CA PHE A 18 -15.65 -37.56 -23.95
C PHE A 18 -15.09 -37.69 -22.53
N THR A 19 -13.78 -37.58 -22.38
CA THR A 19 -13.15 -37.37 -21.07
C THR A 19 -13.44 -35.93 -20.63
N SER A 20 -14.34 -35.80 -19.66
CA SER A 20 -14.60 -34.55 -18.93
C SER A 20 -13.33 -34.12 -18.21
N SER A 21 -12.61 -33.13 -18.76
CA SER A 21 -11.58 -32.40 -18.00
C SER A 21 -12.23 -31.76 -16.79
N SER A 22 -11.82 -32.19 -15.60
CA SER A 22 -12.12 -31.55 -14.34
C SER A 22 -11.73 -30.08 -14.42
N ARG A 23 -12.70 -29.18 -14.25
CA ARG A 23 -12.45 -27.78 -13.92
C ARG A 23 -11.46 -27.74 -12.76
N GLY A 24 -10.34 -27.05 -12.96
CA GLY A 24 -9.40 -26.75 -11.89
C GLY A 24 -10.16 -26.15 -10.72
N ALA A 25 -9.86 -26.64 -9.52
CA ALA A 25 -10.33 -26.03 -8.28
C ALA A 25 -10.02 -24.53 -8.34
N ALA A 26 -11.00 -23.71 -7.96
CA ALA A 26 -10.76 -22.29 -7.68
C ALA A 26 -9.55 -22.21 -6.74
N PRO A 27 -8.63 -21.24 -6.95
CA PRO A 27 -7.53 -21.06 -6.01
C PRO A 27 -8.13 -20.92 -4.61
N ASP A 28 -7.64 -21.71 -3.67
CA ASP A 28 -8.03 -21.66 -2.26
C ASP A 28 -8.04 -20.19 -1.86
N ALA A 29 -9.23 -19.65 -1.62
CA ALA A 29 -9.39 -18.22 -1.39
C ALA A 29 -8.58 -17.89 -0.14
N SER A 30 -7.54 -17.06 -0.31
CA SER A 30 -6.58 -16.67 0.74
C SER A 30 -7.26 -16.59 2.11
N PRO A 31 -6.64 -17.12 3.18
CA PRO A 31 -7.20 -17.06 4.52
C PRO A 31 -7.67 -15.63 4.86
N ILE A 32 -8.86 -15.52 5.43
CA ILE A 32 -9.42 -14.24 5.85
C ILE A 32 -8.53 -13.67 6.96
N ASP A 33 -7.98 -12.47 6.74
CA ASP A 33 -7.20 -11.75 7.73
C ASP A 33 -8.06 -10.65 8.36
N PHE A 34 -8.09 -10.59 9.69
CA PHE A 34 -8.95 -9.65 10.38
C PHE A 34 -8.61 -8.18 10.07
N ALA A 35 -7.33 -7.81 10.09
CA ALA A 35 -6.91 -6.44 9.84
C ALA A 35 -7.16 -5.99 8.40
N ARG A 36 -6.97 -6.88 7.41
CA ARG A 36 -7.16 -6.59 5.98
C ARG A 36 -8.62 -6.66 5.55
N ASP A 37 -9.34 -7.72 5.93
CA ASP A 37 -10.63 -8.06 5.32
C ASP A 37 -11.82 -7.71 6.23
N VAL A 38 -11.69 -7.90 7.55
CA VAL A 38 -12.81 -7.78 8.51
C VAL A 38 -12.91 -6.39 9.12
N ARG A 39 -11.79 -5.86 9.62
CA ARG A 39 -11.74 -4.58 10.32
C ARG A 39 -12.25 -3.41 9.49
N PRO A 40 -12.00 -3.31 8.16
CA PRO A 40 -12.58 -2.24 7.35
C PRO A 40 -14.12 -2.33 7.27
N ILE A 41 -14.68 -3.54 7.25
CA ILE A 41 -16.13 -3.76 7.25
C ILE A 41 -16.72 -3.29 8.58
N LEU A 42 -16.16 -3.76 9.70
CA LEU A 42 -16.62 -3.38 11.04
C LEU A 42 -16.43 -1.88 11.31
N SER A 43 -15.32 -1.31 10.86
CA SER A 43 -15.04 0.13 11.02
C SER A 43 -16.02 1.00 10.25
N LYS A 44 -16.43 0.57 9.06
CA LYS A 44 -17.37 1.32 8.23
C LYS A 44 -18.81 1.20 8.72
N HIS A 45 -19.19 0.01 9.19
CA HIS A 45 -20.59 -0.32 9.42
C HIS A 45 -21.00 -0.44 10.89
N CYS A 46 -20.06 -0.65 11.80
CA CYS A 46 -20.36 -1.05 13.17
C CYS A 46 -19.70 -0.17 14.24
N PHE A 47 -18.44 0.28 14.04
CA PHE A 47 -17.67 0.96 15.09
C PHE A 47 -18.19 2.34 15.50
N ALA A 48 -19.08 2.95 14.71
CA ALA A 48 -19.78 4.16 15.14
C ALA A 48 -20.60 3.91 16.43
N CYS A 49 -21.25 2.74 16.53
CA CYS A 49 -22.11 2.37 17.66
C CYS A 49 -21.51 1.28 18.57
N HIS A 50 -20.57 0.48 18.07
CA HIS A 50 -19.97 -0.67 18.75
C HIS A 50 -18.43 -0.63 18.72
N GLY A 51 -17.86 0.58 18.69
CA GLY A 51 -16.42 0.81 18.61
C GLY A 51 -15.86 1.60 19.79
N PRO A 52 -14.64 2.15 19.68
CA PRO A 52 -13.91 2.73 20.81
C PRO A 52 -14.50 4.03 21.37
N ASP A 53 -15.33 4.74 20.60
CA ASP A 53 -15.95 5.97 21.06
C ASP A 53 -17.10 5.68 22.03
N ARG A 54 -16.89 6.04 23.30
CA ARG A 54 -17.88 5.86 24.36
C ARG A 54 -19.11 6.76 24.21
N ASN A 55 -19.00 7.85 23.46
CA ASN A 55 -20.12 8.76 23.25
C ASN A 55 -21.08 8.25 22.16
N GLY A 56 -20.60 7.36 21.28
CA GLY A 56 -21.40 6.69 20.25
C GLY A 56 -21.92 5.31 20.64
N GLN A 57 -21.51 4.76 21.79
CA GLN A 57 -21.90 3.42 22.22
C GLN A 57 -23.38 3.34 22.59
N ASP A 58 -24.17 2.66 21.76
CA ASP A 58 -25.59 2.38 22.02
C ASP A 58 -25.79 1.16 22.95
N THR A 59 -24.72 0.38 23.18
CA THR A 59 -24.72 -0.85 23.99
C THR A 59 -23.34 -1.11 24.62
N GLU A 60 -23.23 -2.08 25.53
CA GLU A 60 -21.94 -2.55 26.07
C GLU A 60 -21.08 -3.35 25.08
N LEU A 61 -21.64 -3.73 23.92
CA LEU A 61 -20.95 -4.50 22.89
C LEU A 61 -19.84 -3.67 22.21
N ARG A 62 -18.62 -4.21 22.23
CA ARG A 62 -17.43 -3.67 21.55
C ARG A 62 -16.91 -4.66 20.52
N LEU A 63 -17.13 -4.37 19.25
CA LEU A 63 -16.66 -5.22 18.14
C LEU A 63 -15.18 -4.98 17.80
N ASP A 64 -14.59 -3.87 18.26
CA ASP A 64 -13.16 -3.58 18.12
C ASP A 64 -12.29 -4.32 19.16
N VAL A 65 -12.90 -4.86 20.22
CA VAL A 65 -12.24 -5.63 21.28
C VAL A 65 -12.67 -7.08 21.20
N ARG A 66 -11.72 -7.99 20.98
CA ARG A 66 -12.01 -9.42 20.80
C ARG A 66 -12.86 -10.00 21.93
N ASP A 67 -12.46 -9.78 23.18
CA ASP A 67 -13.12 -10.43 24.32
C ASP A 67 -14.59 -10.01 24.45
N SER A 68 -14.90 -8.72 24.26
CA SER A 68 -16.28 -8.22 24.25
C SER A 68 -17.08 -8.77 23.07
N ALA A 69 -16.48 -8.82 21.87
CA ALA A 69 -17.15 -9.38 20.70
C ALA A 69 -17.49 -10.86 20.89
N LEU A 70 -16.60 -11.64 21.51
CA LEU A 70 -16.82 -13.06 21.81
C LEU A 70 -17.86 -13.28 22.92
N GLU A 71 -17.90 -12.40 23.92
CA GLU A 71 -18.86 -12.50 25.01
C GLU A 71 -20.29 -12.24 24.54
N HIS A 72 -20.47 -11.29 23.62
CA HIS A 72 -21.80 -10.75 23.31
C HIS A 72 -22.33 -11.07 21.92
N ALA A 73 -21.46 -11.25 20.91
CA ALA A 73 -21.90 -11.22 19.51
C ALA A 73 -21.36 -12.34 18.61
N ILE A 74 -20.23 -12.94 18.97
CA ILE A 74 -19.49 -13.84 18.09
C ILE A 74 -19.23 -15.16 18.80
N GLN A 75 -19.73 -16.25 18.21
CA GLN A 75 -19.38 -17.60 18.58
C GLN A 75 -18.35 -18.17 17.58
N PRO A 76 -17.08 -18.35 17.99
CA PRO A 76 -16.05 -18.89 17.12
C PRO A 76 -16.44 -20.26 16.55
N ASN A 77 -16.12 -20.47 15.28
CA ASN A 77 -16.40 -21.69 14.52
C ASN A 77 -17.89 -21.95 14.26
N SER A 78 -18.79 -20.99 14.56
CA SER A 78 -20.21 -21.07 14.22
C SER A 78 -20.79 -19.70 13.90
N ALA A 79 -20.72 -19.31 12.63
CA ALA A 79 -21.36 -18.08 12.17
C ALA A 79 -22.88 -18.13 12.32
N GLU A 80 -23.52 -19.27 12.09
CA GLU A 80 -24.98 -19.43 12.23
C GLU A 80 -25.47 -19.17 13.66
N SER A 81 -24.67 -19.55 14.66
CA SER A 81 -24.98 -19.34 16.08
C SER A 81 -24.52 -17.98 16.61
N SER A 82 -23.82 -17.18 15.80
CA SER A 82 -23.35 -15.86 16.20
C SER A 82 -24.43 -14.79 16.03
N GLU A 83 -24.75 -14.07 17.11
CA GLU A 83 -25.70 -12.95 17.10
C GLU A 83 -25.33 -11.90 16.04
N LEU A 84 -24.04 -11.62 15.84
CA LEU A 84 -23.56 -10.72 14.80
C LEU A 84 -24.10 -11.11 13.42
N MET A 85 -24.06 -12.40 13.08
CA MET A 85 -24.53 -12.89 11.78
C MET A 85 -26.06 -12.78 11.69
N GLN A 86 -26.76 -13.18 12.74
CA GLN A 86 -28.22 -13.08 12.80
C GLN A 86 -28.71 -11.66 12.60
N ARG A 87 -28.03 -10.67 13.19
CA ARG A 87 -28.38 -9.25 13.06
C ARG A 87 -28.10 -8.67 11.69
N ILE A 88 -26.97 -8.99 11.06
CA ILE A 88 -26.65 -8.45 9.73
C ILE A 88 -27.46 -9.10 8.61
N THR A 89 -28.03 -10.29 8.85
CA THR A 89 -28.90 -10.99 7.87
C THR A 89 -30.38 -11.04 8.25
N ALA A 90 -30.80 -10.46 9.39
CA ALA A 90 -32.18 -10.51 9.85
C ALA A 90 -33.15 -9.92 8.82
N ASP A 91 -34.27 -10.59 8.50
CA ASP A 91 -35.28 -10.05 7.57
C ASP A 91 -36.09 -8.89 8.17
N ASP A 92 -36.24 -8.89 9.51
CA ASP A 92 -36.92 -7.83 10.25
C ASP A 92 -36.05 -6.57 10.30
N ALA A 93 -36.58 -5.46 9.79
CA ALA A 93 -35.89 -4.17 9.75
C ALA A 93 -35.58 -3.60 11.14
N GLU A 94 -36.35 -3.96 12.17
CA GLU A 94 -36.12 -3.51 13.55
C GLU A 94 -34.99 -4.30 14.23
N LEU A 95 -34.72 -5.53 13.76
CA LEU A 95 -33.63 -6.37 14.26
C LEU A 95 -32.35 -6.25 13.42
N ARG A 96 -32.47 -5.76 12.18
CA ARG A 96 -31.38 -5.66 11.21
C ARG A 96 -30.35 -4.62 11.62
N MET A 97 -29.08 -5.00 11.56
CA MET A 97 -27.93 -4.12 11.74
C MET A 97 -27.21 -3.89 10.41
N PRO A 98 -26.76 -2.66 10.10
CA PRO A 98 -26.98 -1.43 10.87
C PRO A 98 -28.46 -0.99 10.87
N PRO A 99 -28.95 -0.32 11.93
CA PRO A 99 -30.34 0.13 11.99
C PRO A 99 -30.64 1.15 10.90
N ALA A 100 -31.86 1.15 10.35
CA ALA A 100 -32.25 2.11 9.31
C ALA A 100 -32.11 3.59 9.74
N THR A 101 -32.21 3.86 11.05
CA THR A 101 -32.04 5.19 11.66
C THR A 101 -30.59 5.68 11.66
N SER A 102 -29.60 4.79 11.57
CA SER A 102 -28.17 5.11 11.65
C SER A 102 -27.62 5.81 10.40
N LYS A 103 -28.35 5.77 9.27
CA LYS A 103 -27.90 6.22 7.94
C LYS A 103 -26.64 5.50 7.42
N ILE A 104 -26.22 4.42 8.08
CA ILE A 104 -25.15 3.55 7.61
C ILE A 104 -25.76 2.53 6.63
N PRO A 105 -25.22 2.37 5.41
CA PRO A 105 -25.77 1.42 4.45
C PRO A 105 -25.62 -0.02 4.93
N PRO A 106 -26.54 -0.94 4.58
CA PRO A 106 -26.41 -2.35 4.89
C PRO A 106 -25.17 -2.96 4.24
N LEU A 107 -24.71 -4.08 4.80
CA LEU A 107 -23.63 -4.87 4.23
C LEU A 107 -24.10 -5.52 2.93
N ASN A 108 -23.21 -5.66 1.96
CA ASN A 108 -23.46 -6.47 0.77
C ASN A 108 -23.11 -7.94 1.01
N ASP A 109 -23.53 -8.82 0.10
CA ASP A 109 -23.34 -10.27 0.22
C ASP A 109 -21.87 -10.68 0.38
N GLN A 110 -20.95 -10.00 -0.31
CA GLN A 110 -19.52 -10.26 -0.21
C GLN A 110 -18.97 -9.90 1.18
N GLN A 111 -19.41 -8.78 1.76
CA GLN A 111 -19.02 -8.36 3.10
C GLN A 111 -19.57 -9.32 4.15
N ILE A 112 -20.82 -9.77 4.00
CA ILE A 112 -21.43 -10.76 4.87
C ILE A 112 -20.66 -12.09 4.79
N ASP A 113 -20.26 -12.52 3.58
CA ASP A 113 -19.49 -13.75 3.39
C ASP A 113 -18.10 -13.68 4.04
N VAL A 114 -17.40 -12.55 3.93
CA VAL A 114 -16.13 -12.33 4.63
C VAL A 114 -16.28 -12.48 6.14
N LEU A 115 -17.31 -11.86 6.72
CA LEU A 115 -17.59 -11.98 8.15
C LEU A 115 -17.95 -13.41 8.55
N ARG A 116 -18.77 -14.10 7.74
CA ARG A 116 -19.14 -15.51 7.97
C ARG A 116 -17.91 -16.41 8.00
N ARG A 117 -17.09 -16.37 6.94
CA ARG A 117 -15.86 -17.17 6.83
C ARG A 117 -14.86 -16.87 7.94
N TRP A 118 -14.77 -15.62 8.36
CA TRP A 118 -13.93 -15.23 9.49
C TRP A 118 -14.40 -15.84 10.82
N ILE A 119 -15.71 -15.79 11.08
CA ILE A 119 -16.29 -16.38 12.30
C ILE A 119 -16.14 -17.90 12.29
N ASP A 120 -16.47 -18.56 11.18
CA ASP A 120 -16.32 -20.01 10.99
C ASP A 120 -14.86 -20.45 11.08
N GLY A 121 -13.91 -19.58 10.68
CA GLY A 121 -12.48 -19.76 10.86
C GLY A 121 -11.95 -19.50 12.27
N GLY A 122 -12.84 -19.31 13.25
CA GLY A 122 -12.49 -19.15 14.67
C GLY A 122 -12.39 -17.70 15.16
N ALA A 123 -12.83 -16.72 14.36
CA ALA A 123 -12.90 -15.30 14.72
C ALA A 123 -11.58 -14.75 15.33
N ALA A 124 -10.45 -15.07 14.70
CA ALA A 124 -9.14 -14.60 15.15
C ALA A 124 -9.02 -13.09 14.88
N TYR A 125 -8.67 -12.31 15.92
CA TYR A 125 -8.32 -10.90 15.75
C TYR A 125 -6.83 -10.79 15.50
N THR A 126 -6.43 -10.03 14.49
CA THR A 126 -5.03 -9.73 14.21
C THR A 126 -4.73 -8.26 14.54
N THR A 127 -3.51 -8.01 15.00
CA THR A 127 -3.02 -6.64 15.20
C THR A 127 -2.80 -5.95 13.86
N HIS A 128 -2.82 -4.62 13.86
CA HIS A 128 -2.54 -3.83 12.67
C HIS A 128 -1.18 -4.22 12.08
N TRP A 129 -1.08 -4.26 10.75
CA TRP A 129 0.10 -4.76 10.02
C TRP A 129 1.40 -4.07 10.45
N ALA A 130 1.35 -2.78 10.78
CA ALA A 130 2.50 -1.99 11.23
C ALA A 130 3.12 -2.47 12.56
N TYR A 131 2.38 -3.22 13.39
CA TYR A 131 2.86 -3.75 14.67
C TYR A 131 3.25 -5.23 14.59
N ARG A 132 3.27 -5.81 13.39
CA ARG A 132 3.68 -7.20 13.17
C ARG A 132 5.11 -7.21 12.62
N PRO A 133 5.94 -8.19 13.01
CA PRO A 133 7.23 -8.40 12.36
C PRO A 133 7.05 -8.60 10.85
N ILE A 134 7.90 -7.94 10.05
CA ILE A 134 7.91 -8.12 8.59
C ILE A 134 8.33 -9.56 8.28
N GLN A 135 7.53 -10.25 7.48
CA GLN A 135 7.82 -11.61 7.02
C GLN A 135 8.08 -11.58 5.52
N LYS A 136 9.09 -12.33 5.06
CA LYS A 136 9.36 -12.50 3.63
C LYS A 136 8.30 -13.44 3.03
N PRO A 137 7.42 -12.96 2.14
CA PRO A 137 6.42 -13.83 1.53
C PRO A 137 7.05 -14.75 0.49
N ASN A 138 6.45 -15.91 0.26
CA ASN A 138 6.78 -16.76 -0.88
C ASN A 138 6.13 -16.17 -2.13
N PRO A 139 6.87 -15.93 -3.23
CA PRO A 139 6.29 -15.46 -4.48
C PRO A 139 5.27 -16.47 -5.04
N PRO A 140 4.18 -16.01 -5.67
CA PRO A 140 3.21 -16.89 -6.31
C PRO A 140 3.85 -17.69 -7.44
N VAL A 141 3.36 -18.91 -7.67
CA VAL A 141 3.70 -19.68 -8.87
C VAL A 141 2.88 -19.16 -10.03
N VAL A 142 3.55 -18.71 -11.10
CA VAL A 142 2.91 -18.15 -12.29
C VAL A 142 3.28 -18.95 -13.54
N ASP A 143 2.38 -18.91 -14.51
CA ASP A 143 2.48 -19.64 -15.79
C ASP A 143 3.50 -19.03 -16.76
N ASP A 144 3.61 -17.71 -16.78
CA ASP A 144 4.51 -16.97 -17.67
C ASP A 144 5.82 -16.58 -16.98
N VAL A 145 6.72 -17.57 -16.87
CA VAL A 145 8.06 -17.39 -16.27
C VAL A 145 8.97 -16.50 -17.14
N ALA A 146 8.70 -16.39 -18.44
CA ALA A 146 9.50 -15.54 -19.34
C ALA A 146 9.23 -14.05 -19.08
N TRP A 147 7.98 -13.69 -18.78
CA TRP A 147 7.63 -12.34 -18.37
C TRP A 147 7.96 -12.05 -16.90
N ALA A 148 7.70 -13.01 -16.00
CA ALA A 148 7.95 -12.84 -14.57
C ALA A 148 9.43 -13.02 -14.23
N ARG A 149 10.23 -11.97 -14.51
CA ARG A 149 11.70 -11.98 -14.39
C ARG A 149 12.17 -11.90 -12.94
N ASN A 150 11.35 -11.33 -12.05
CA ASN A 150 11.67 -11.20 -10.64
C ASN A 150 10.47 -11.55 -9.74
N PRO A 151 10.67 -11.70 -8.41
CA PRO A 151 9.58 -12.01 -7.48
C PRO A 151 8.40 -11.02 -7.47
N ILE A 152 8.65 -9.74 -7.73
CA ILE A 152 7.60 -8.70 -7.77
C ILE A 152 6.70 -8.94 -8.98
N ASP A 153 7.27 -9.27 -10.13
CA ASP A 153 6.52 -9.59 -11.35
C ASP A 153 5.56 -10.78 -11.11
N ALA A 154 5.98 -11.78 -10.34
CA ALA A 154 5.11 -12.91 -10.00
C ALA A 154 3.86 -12.46 -9.21
N PHE A 155 3.99 -11.51 -8.28
CA PHE A 155 2.83 -10.92 -7.58
C PHE A 155 1.93 -10.13 -8.54
N VAL A 156 2.52 -9.31 -9.42
CA VAL A 156 1.77 -8.52 -10.41
C VAL A 156 1.01 -9.43 -11.38
N ARG A 157 1.64 -10.51 -11.87
CA ARG A 157 1.02 -11.49 -12.76
C ARG A 157 -0.13 -12.22 -12.09
N ALA A 158 0.05 -12.66 -10.84
CA ALA A 158 -1.01 -13.32 -10.08
C ALA A 158 -2.24 -12.42 -9.92
N GLU A 159 -2.03 -11.15 -9.58
CA GLU A 159 -3.13 -10.18 -9.43
C GLU A 159 -3.82 -9.87 -10.77
N ASN A 160 -3.05 -9.69 -11.84
CA ASN A 160 -3.60 -9.47 -13.18
C ASN A 160 -4.45 -10.65 -13.66
N ALA A 161 -4.02 -11.89 -13.39
CA ALA A 161 -4.79 -13.08 -13.72
C ALA A 161 -6.13 -13.13 -12.95
N LEU A 162 -6.13 -12.78 -11.67
CA LEU A 162 -7.36 -12.69 -10.85
C LEU A 162 -8.32 -11.62 -11.39
N ARG A 163 -7.78 -10.47 -11.83
CA ARG A 163 -8.55 -9.35 -12.37
C ARG A 163 -8.89 -9.48 -13.85
N GLN A 164 -8.42 -10.54 -14.52
CA GLN A 164 -8.58 -10.75 -15.95
C GLN A 164 -8.02 -9.57 -16.78
N VAL A 165 -6.90 -8.99 -16.32
CA VAL A 165 -6.21 -7.88 -16.99
C VAL A 165 -5.01 -8.46 -17.74
N GLU A 166 -4.95 -8.20 -19.04
CA GLU A 166 -3.78 -8.53 -19.86
C GLU A 166 -2.67 -7.49 -19.68
N GLN A 167 -1.43 -7.95 -19.80
CA GLN A 167 -0.26 -7.08 -19.68
C GLN A 167 -0.11 -6.21 -20.92
N ALA A 168 0.26 -4.94 -20.71
CA ALA A 168 0.59 -4.06 -21.81
C ALA A 168 1.89 -4.52 -22.49
N ALA A 169 1.95 -4.36 -23.82
CA ALA A 169 3.19 -4.55 -24.56
C ALA A 169 4.26 -3.55 -24.08
N PRO A 170 5.55 -3.91 -24.14
CA PRO A 170 6.65 -2.97 -23.88
C PRO A 170 6.52 -1.72 -24.76
N ALA A 171 6.81 -0.56 -24.17
CA ALA A 171 6.84 0.69 -24.92
C ALA A 171 8.03 0.74 -25.89
N ASP A 172 7.88 1.48 -26.99
CA ASP A 172 8.97 1.75 -27.92
C ASP A 172 10.19 2.35 -27.21
N ALA A 173 11.39 2.05 -27.69
CA ALA A 173 12.63 2.45 -27.02
C ALA A 173 12.74 3.97 -26.78
N HIS A 174 12.32 4.80 -27.74
CA HIS A 174 12.24 6.26 -27.55
C HIS A 174 11.30 6.67 -26.41
N VAL A 175 10.14 6.01 -26.31
CA VAL A 175 9.14 6.30 -25.27
C VAL A 175 9.67 5.86 -23.91
N LEU A 176 10.31 4.69 -23.84
CA LEU A 176 10.87 4.16 -22.61
C LEU A 176 11.99 5.06 -22.08
N ALA A 177 12.94 5.46 -22.93
CA ALA A 177 14.03 6.37 -22.57
C ALA A 177 13.51 7.72 -22.04
N ARG A 178 12.48 8.28 -22.69
CA ARG A 178 11.85 9.52 -22.23
C ARG A 178 11.15 9.35 -20.87
N ARG A 179 10.39 8.27 -20.67
CA ARG A 179 9.67 8.01 -19.41
C ARG A 179 10.64 7.87 -18.25
N ILE A 180 11.62 6.98 -18.38
CA ILE A 180 12.56 6.69 -17.28
C ILE A 180 13.39 7.93 -16.91
N SER A 181 13.78 8.75 -17.88
CA SER A 181 14.48 10.01 -17.61
C SER A 181 13.61 11.03 -16.88
N LEU A 182 12.33 11.17 -17.25
CA LEU A 182 11.42 12.06 -16.54
C LEU A 182 11.08 11.55 -15.14
N ASP A 183 10.99 10.23 -14.97
CA ASP A 183 10.72 9.63 -13.67
C ASP A 183 11.91 9.84 -12.72
N LEU A 184 13.14 9.51 -13.17
CA LEU A 184 14.34 9.57 -12.35
C LEU A 184 14.95 10.96 -12.21
N LEU A 185 14.90 11.81 -13.25
CA LEU A 185 15.54 13.12 -13.25
C LEU A 185 14.54 14.28 -13.25
N GLY A 186 13.26 14.05 -13.58
CA GLY A 186 12.32 15.13 -13.87
C GLY A 186 12.61 15.91 -15.16
N LEU A 187 13.61 15.46 -15.93
CA LEU A 187 14.13 16.14 -17.12
C LEU A 187 14.03 15.22 -18.35
N PRO A 188 13.83 15.78 -19.55
CA PRO A 188 13.93 15.00 -20.77
C PRO A 188 15.37 14.48 -20.95
N PRO A 189 15.55 13.29 -21.52
CA PRO A 189 16.89 12.74 -21.73
C PRO A 189 17.62 13.55 -22.80
N ASP A 190 18.95 13.62 -22.70
CA ASP A 190 19.75 14.20 -23.78
C ASP A 190 19.71 13.30 -25.03
N ARG A 191 20.03 13.90 -26.18
CA ARG A 191 19.96 13.20 -27.47
C ARG A 191 20.95 12.02 -27.54
N GLN A 192 22.15 12.17 -26.99
CA GLN A 192 23.19 11.16 -27.08
C GLN A 192 22.80 9.90 -26.29
N THR A 193 22.30 10.09 -25.07
CA THR A 193 21.76 9.03 -24.20
C THR A 193 20.63 8.26 -24.89
N VAL A 194 19.72 8.96 -25.57
CA VAL A 194 18.65 8.33 -26.36
C VAL A 194 19.22 7.55 -27.55
N ASP A 195 20.11 8.17 -28.33
CA ASP A 195 20.70 7.56 -29.51
C ASP A 195 21.51 6.29 -29.15
N ASP A 196 22.23 6.30 -28.03
CA ASP A 196 23.02 5.16 -27.56
C ASP A 196 22.13 3.99 -27.11
N TYR A 197 21.05 4.26 -26.38
CA TYR A 197 20.09 3.21 -25.99
C TYR A 197 19.37 2.60 -27.20
N ILE A 198 18.99 3.43 -28.18
CA ILE A 198 18.12 3.01 -29.29
C ILE A 198 18.86 2.29 -30.41
N ARG A 199 20.18 2.49 -30.53
CA ARG A 199 21.01 1.72 -31.46
C ARG A 199 20.94 0.22 -31.22
N GLN A 200 20.83 -0.20 -29.96
CA GLN A 200 20.74 -1.61 -29.60
C GLN A 200 19.88 -1.79 -28.34
N PRO A 201 18.54 -1.71 -28.47
CA PRO A 201 17.64 -1.86 -27.33
C PRO A 201 17.71 -3.30 -26.81
N SER A 202 18.05 -3.45 -25.54
CA SER A 202 18.15 -4.73 -24.85
C SER A 202 18.00 -4.50 -23.34
N ASP A 203 17.79 -5.58 -22.58
CA ASP A 203 17.74 -5.48 -21.11
C ASP A 203 19.05 -4.90 -20.54
N ALA A 204 20.20 -5.30 -21.10
CA ALA A 204 21.50 -4.80 -20.65
C ALA A 204 21.70 -3.30 -20.94
N THR A 205 21.29 -2.82 -22.11
CA THR A 205 21.39 -1.39 -22.45
C THR A 205 20.35 -0.54 -21.70
N TYR A 206 19.21 -1.14 -21.32
CA TYR A 206 18.25 -0.50 -20.43
C TYR A 206 18.81 -0.34 -19.00
N GLU A 207 19.43 -1.38 -18.44
CA GLU A 207 20.08 -1.29 -17.13
C GLU A 207 21.20 -0.24 -17.12
N GLN A 208 22.04 -0.22 -18.16
CA GLN A 208 23.08 0.82 -18.31
C GLN A 208 22.48 2.23 -18.37
N LEU A 209 21.36 2.41 -19.08
CA LEU A 209 20.65 3.69 -19.10
C LEU A 209 20.17 4.06 -17.68
N VAL A 210 19.51 3.14 -16.98
CA VAL A 210 19.03 3.38 -15.61
C VAL A 210 20.18 3.75 -14.67
N ASP A 211 21.28 3.00 -14.69
CA ASP A 211 22.46 3.26 -13.87
C ASP A 211 23.05 4.65 -14.16
N SER A 212 23.11 5.05 -15.43
CA SER A 212 23.60 6.39 -15.81
C SER A 212 22.70 7.51 -15.30
N LEU A 213 21.39 7.29 -15.27
CA LEU A 213 20.42 8.25 -14.76
C LEU A 213 20.49 8.32 -13.22
N LEU A 214 20.59 7.19 -12.54
CA LEU A 214 20.74 7.15 -11.07
C LEU A 214 22.05 7.80 -10.60
N ALA A 215 23.11 7.75 -11.41
CA ALA A 215 24.39 8.41 -11.14
C ALA A 215 24.39 9.92 -11.42
N SER A 216 23.34 10.46 -12.04
CA SER A 216 23.21 11.89 -12.34
C SER A 216 22.90 12.69 -11.06
N PRO A 217 23.52 13.87 -10.84
CA PRO A 217 23.19 14.71 -9.69
C PRO A 217 21.72 15.16 -9.67
N HIS A 218 21.08 15.22 -10.85
CA HIS A 218 19.65 15.56 -10.99
C HIS A 218 18.72 14.48 -10.41
N PHE A 219 19.20 13.26 -10.16
CA PHE A 219 18.41 12.23 -9.49
C PHE A 219 18.06 12.67 -8.06
N GLY A 220 19.04 13.10 -7.28
CA GLY A 220 18.83 13.61 -5.93
C GLY A 220 17.94 14.84 -5.90
N GLU A 221 18.11 15.77 -6.86
CA GLU A 221 17.24 16.94 -7.02
C GLU A 221 15.78 16.52 -7.24
N ARG A 222 15.54 15.57 -8.17
CA ARG A 222 14.21 15.06 -8.47
C ARG A 222 13.55 14.39 -7.27
N MET A 223 14.28 13.53 -6.57
CA MET A 223 13.77 12.80 -5.40
C MET A 223 13.54 13.72 -4.21
N ALA A 224 14.40 14.74 -4.03
CA ALA A 224 14.29 15.69 -2.94
C ALA A 224 13.01 16.53 -3.02
N VAL A 225 12.46 16.84 -4.21
CA VAL A 225 11.23 17.64 -4.34
C VAL A 225 10.10 17.09 -3.46
N LEU A 226 9.81 15.79 -3.56
CA LEU A 226 8.73 15.18 -2.78
C LEU A 226 9.04 15.19 -1.28
N TRP A 227 10.29 14.98 -0.90
CA TRP A 227 10.69 15.02 0.50
C TRP A 227 10.56 16.42 1.09
N LEU A 228 11.04 17.44 0.36
CA LEU A 228 10.99 18.84 0.77
C LEU A 228 9.55 19.34 0.91
N ASP A 229 8.63 18.88 0.06
CA ASP A 229 7.19 19.14 0.21
C ASP A 229 6.64 18.50 1.51
N LEU A 230 6.99 17.25 1.80
CA LEU A 230 6.53 16.53 3.00
C LEU A 230 6.99 17.21 4.30
N VAL A 231 8.26 17.63 4.35
CA VAL A 231 8.82 18.34 5.51
C VAL A 231 8.49 19.84 5.52
N ARG A 232 7.69 20.30 4.55
CA ARG A 232 7.21 21.69 4.41
C ARG A 232 8.35 22.70 4.34
N PHE A 233 9.39 22.34 3.59
CA PHE A 233 10.52 23.23 3.34
C PHE A 233 10.03 24.52 2.68
N ALA A 234 10.44 25.66 3.23
CA ALA A 234 10.16 26.97 2.68
C ALA A 234 11.28 27.95 3.02
N ASP A 235 11.60 28.84 2.09
CA ASP A 235 12.59 29.90 2.29
C ASP A 235 12.01 31.10 3.08
N THR A 236 10.85 30.95 3.72
CA THR A 236 10.15 32.01 4.47
C THR A 236 9.54 31.53 5.80
N CYS A 237 9.19 32.47 6.68
CA CYS A 237 8.67 32.18 8.02
C CYS A 237 7.18 31.76 8.05
N GLY A 238 6.33 32.38 7.22
CA GLY A 238 4.99 31.87 6.87
C GLY A 238 3.87 32.05 7.90
N TYR A 239 4.11 32.60 9.10
CA TYR A 239 3.03 32.89 10.07
C TYR A 239 2.33 34.22 9.79
N HIS A 240 3.07 35.31 9.99
CA HIS A 240 2.56 36.68 9.90
C HIS A 240 3.00 37.38 8.61
N GLY A 241 3.98 36.80 7.91
CA GLY A 241 4.57 37.31 6.68
C GLY A 241 5.55 36.32 6.05
N ASP A 242 6.11 36.73 4.92
CA ASP A 242 7.02 35.93 4.09
C ASP A 242 8.47 36.40 4.24
N GLN A 243 8.91 36.70 5.47
CA GLN A 243 10.29 37.04 5.76
C GLN A 243 11.21 35.86 5.43
N HIS A 244 12.33 36.16 4.77
CA HIS A 244 13.28 35.17 4.28
C HIS A 244 13.98 34.42 5.41
N ARG A 245 14.24 33.12 5.18
CA ARG A 245 14.98 32.23 6.08
C ARG A 245 16.04 31.47 5.28
N GLU A 246 17.26 31.46 5.83
CA GLU A 246 18.37 30.70 5.27
C GLU A 246 18.29 29.24 5.72
N LEU A 247 17.74 28.38 4.85
CA LEU A 247 17.57 26.93 5.09
C LEU A 247 18.10 26.07 3.93
N ASP A 248 18.70 26.70 2.92
CA ASP A 248 19.26 26.08 1.71
C ASP A 248 20.24 24.93 2.00
N VAL A 249 21.05 25.04 3.06
CA VAL A 249 21.97 23.97 3.47
C VAL A 249 21.25 22.66 3.85
N TYR A 250 20.02 22.75 4.38
CA TYR A 250 19.22 21.56 4.66
C TYR A 250 18.69 20.93 3.36
N ARG A 251 18.25 21.75 2.40
CA ARG A 251 17.84 21.28 1.06
C ARG A 251 18.99 20.51 0.40
N ASP A 252 20.18 21.07 0.43
CA ASP A 252 21.36 20.46 -0.17
C ASP A 252 21.71 19.13 0.51
N TYR A 253 21.61 19.04 1.86
CA TYR A 253 21.74 17.78 2.58
C TYR A 253 20.74 16.71 2.13
N VAL A 254 19.48 17.07 1.87
CA VAL A 254 18.46 16.12 1.39
C VAL A 254 18.81 15.62 -0.02
N ILE A 255 19.18 16.53 -0.93
CA ILE A 255 19.60 16.19 -2.30
C ILE A 255 20.79 15.23 -2.26
N ASP A 256 21.82 15.56 -1.47
CA ASP A 256 23.01 14.73 -1.33
C ASP A 256 22.69 13.38 -0.69
N SER A 257 21.75 13.31 0.25
CA SER A 257 21.33 12.04 0.86
C SER A 257 20.73 11.09 -0.16
N PHE A 258 19.94 11.59 -1.13
CA PHE A 258 19.42 10.77 -2.22
C PHE A 258 20.52 10.36 -3.21
N ASN A 259 21.39 11.28 -3.62
CA ASN A 259 22.48 11.00 -4.56
C ASN A 259 23.48 9.96 -4.01
N HIS A 260 23.72 9.95 -2.70
CA HIS A 260 24.60 8.98 -2.05
C HIS A 260 23.87 7.71 -1.58
N ASN A 261 22.58 7.55 -1.90
CA ASN A 261 21.75 6.43 -1.47
C ASN A 261 21.85 6.17 0.04
N ARG A 262 21.69 7.22 0.85
CA ARG A 262 21.80 7.12 2.31
C ARG A 262 20.75 6.12 2.83
N PRO A 263 21.15 5.14 3.67
CA PRO A 263 20.21 4.24 4.31
C PRO A 263 19.10 5.01 5.04
N PHE A 264 17.86 4.56 4.88
CA PHE A 264 16.68 5.27 5.38
C PHE A 264 16.68 5.45 6.91
N ASP A 265 17.24 4.49 7.64
CA ASP A 265 17.45 4.57 9.09
C ASP A 265 18.40 5.72 9.46
N GLN A 266 19.53 5.85 8.76
CA GLN A 266 20.49 6.93 8.97
C GLN A 266 19.90 8.28 8.57
N PHE A 267 19.23 8.35 7.41
CA PHE A 267 18.54 9.56 6.96
C PHE A 267 17.47 10.03 7.96
N THR A 268 16.76 9.09 8.60
CA THR A 268 15.78 9.37 9.65
C THR A 268 16.46 9.85 10.94
N ILE A 269 17.45 9.11 11.45
CA ILE A 269 18.14 9.43 12.70
C ILE A 269 18.78 10.82 12.62
N GLN A 270 19.49 11.11 11.53
CA GLN A 270 20.20 12.38 11.38
C GLN A 270 19.25 13.57 11.30
N GLN A 271 18.08 13.43 10.69
CA GLN A 271 17.09 14.52 10.64
C GLN A 271 16.39 14.74 11.98
N LEU A 272 16.06 13.67 12.71
CA LEU A 272 15.34 13.79 13.97
C LEU A 272 16.26 14.19 15.13
N ALA A 273 17.51 13.73 15.14
CA ALA A 273 18.41 13.82 16.29
C ALA A 273 19.91 13.93 15.91
N GLY A 274 20.25 14.41 14.71
CA GLY A 274 21.63 14.45 14.22
C GLY A 274 22.59 15.33 15.04
N ASP A 275 22.08 16.35 15.75
CA ASP A 275 22.82 17.19 16.70
C ASP A 275 23.05 16.51 18.06
N LEU A 276 22.28 15.46 18.37
CA LEU A 276 22.37 14.68 19.60
C LEU A 276 23.21 13.41 19.45
N LEU A 277 23.74 13.13 18.25
CA LEU A 277 24.63 12.00 18.03
C LEU A 277 25.95 12.18 18.80
N PRO A 278 26.51 11.12 19.42
CA PRO A 278 27.76 11.21 20.17
C PRO A 278 28.94 11.75 19.35
N ASP A 279 28.92 11.52 18.05
CA ASP A 279 29.91 11.92 17.05
C ASP A 279 29.34 12.95 16.04
N ALA A 280 28.39 13.79 16.48
CA ALA A 280 27.73 14.78 15.63
C ALA A 280 28.74 15.60 14.81
N SER A 281 28.56 15.58 13.49
CA SER A 281 29.34 16.34 12.52
C SER A 281 28.55 17.58 12.07
N THR A 282 29.19 18.47 11.32
CA THR A 282 28.48 19.60 10.69
C THR A 282 27.32 19.11 9.81
N GLU A 283 27.50 18.00 9.10
CA GLU A 283 26.47 17.41 8.25
C GLU A 283 25.27 16.91 9.06
N THR A 284 25.48 16.17 10.17
CA THR A 284 24.37 15.68 10.99
C THR A 284 23.67 16.82 11.74
N GLN A 285 24.39 17.88 12.10
CA GLN A 285 23.81 19.11 12.62
C GLN A 285 22.94 19.82 11.57
N ILE A 286 23.40 19.91 10.31
CA ILE A 286 22.59 20.44 9.20
C ILE A 286 21.33 19.58 9.02
N ALA A 287 21.46 18.25 9.04
CA ALA A 287 20.33 17.32 8.93
C ALA A 287 19.27 17.56 10.02
N SER A 288 19.71 17.74 11.27
CA SER A 288 18.82 18.05 12.40
C SER A 288 18.08 19.39 12.26
N GLY A 289 18.52 20.23 11.30
CA GLY A 289 17.82 21.42 10.83
C GLY A 289 16.38 21.15 10.37
N TYR A 290 16.01 19.90 10.07
CA TYR A 290 14.63 19.45 9.92
C TYR A 290 13.71 19.98 11.04
N ASN A 291 14.16 19.92 12.30
CA ASN A 291 13.39 20.40 13.47
C ASN A 291 13.20 21.93 13.49
N ARG A 292 13.79 22.64 12.54
CA ARG A 292 13.65 24.09 12.35
C ARG A 292 12.80 24.45 11.13
N LEU A 293 12.34 23.50 10.31
CA LEU A 293 11.60 23.80 9.07
C LEU A 293 10.15 24.26 9.28
N LEU A 294 9.59 24.08 10.48
CA LEU A 294 8.25 24.56 10.81
C LEU A 294 8.09 26.06 10.51
N GLN A 295 6.84 26.49 10.36
CA GLN A 295 6.51 27.92 10.28
C GLN A 295 7.03 28.64 11.53
N THR A 296 7.60 29.83 11.36
CA THR A 296 8.11 30.66 12.45
C THR A 296 7.57 32.08 12.33
N THR A 297 7.60 32.84 13.41
CA THR A 297 7.24 34.26 13.40
C THR A 297 8.48 35.14 13.60
N GLU A 298 8.46 36.30 12.96
CA GLU A 298 9.35 37.43 13.22
C GLU A 298 8.53 38.66 13.66
N GLU A 299 7.27 38.46 14.05
CA GLU A 299 6.36 39.53 14.45
C GLU A 299 6.84 40.21 15.74
N GLY A 300 6.87 41.54 15.73
CA GLY A 300 7.04 42.32 16.94
C GLY A 300 5.84 42.17 17.88
N GLY A 301 6.08 41.72 19.11
CA GLY A 301 5.02 41.47 20.10
C GLY A 301 4.61 40.01 20.24
N ALA A 302 5.25 39.10 19.51
CA ALA A 302 5.07 37.66 19.67
C ALA A 302 5.22 37.21 21.13
N GLN A 303 4.23 36.47 21.64
CA GLN A 303 4.27 35.94 23.00
C GLN A 303 5.12 34.67 23.05
N PRO A 304 6.27 34.64 23.75
CA PRO A 304 7.22 33.52 23.65
C PRO A 304 6.64 32.16 24.08
N LYS A 305 5.72 32.15 25.05
CA LYS A 305 5.09 30.91 25.53
C LYS A 305 4.08 30.34 24.54
N GLU A 306 3.32 31.21 23.88
CA GLU A 306 2.35 30.81 22.86
C GLU A 306 3.06 30.19 21.65
N TYR A 307 4.03 30.91 21.08
CA TYR A 307 4.77 30.42 19.92
C TYR A 307 5.59 29.17 20.21
N ARG A 308 6.14 29.02 21.43
CA ARG A 308 6.79 27.75 21.82
C ARG A 308 5.80 26.58 21.76
N ALA A 309 4.61 26.74 22.32
CA ALA A 309 3.59 25.68 22.30
C ALA A 309 3.14 25.36 20.85
N ILE A 310 3.00 26.38 20.02
CA ILE A 310 2.68 26.23 18.59
C ILE A 310 3.78 25.45 17.86
N TYR A 311 5.04 25.83 18.06
CA TYR A 311 6.19 25.19 17.42
C TYR A 311 6.35 23.73 17.83
N ASP A 312 6.24 23.45 19.13
CA ASP A 312 6.33 22.09 19.64
C ASP A 312 5.19 21.21 19.10
N ALA A 313 3.96 21.75 19.05
CA ALA A 313 2.82 21.06 18.47
C ALA A 313 2.98 20.78 16.96
N ASP A 314 3.52 21.74 16.20
CA ASP A 314 3.73 21.54 14.76
C ASP A 314 4.86 20.55 14.44
N ARG A 315 5.94 20.54 15.24
CA ARG A 315 6.98 19.49 15.14
C ARG A 315 6.41 18.10 15.33
N VAL A 316 5.63 17.90 16.40
CA VAL A 316 4.98 16.60 16.67
C VAL A 316 4.06 16.22 15.51
N ARG A 317 3.28 17.17 14.99
CA ARG A 317 2.39 16.94 13.85
C ARG A 317 3.15 16.56 12.58
N ASN A 318 4.20 17.30 12.23
CA ASN A 318 4.97 17.05 11.01
C ASN A 318 5.70 15.70 11.11
N VAL A 319 6.39 15.41 12.22
CA VAL A 319 7.05 14.11 12.44
C VAL A 319 6.05 12.96 12.35
N SER A 320 4.88 13.09 13.00
CA SER A 320 3.85 12.04 12.97
C SER A 320 3.35 11.80 11.54
N THR A 321 3.09 12.87 10.78
CA THR A 321 2.60 12.76 9.40
C THR A 321 3.65 12.14 8.47
N VAL A 322 4.90 12.56 8.58
CA VAL A 322 5.97 12.15 7.65
C VAL A 322 6.46 10.73 7.93
N TRP A 323 6.60 10.33 9.20
CA TRP A 323 7.17 9.01 9.55
C TRP A 323 6.14 7.97 10.01
N LEU A 324 4.99 8.38 10.56
CA LEU A 324 4.02 7.45 11.17
C LEU A 324 2.75 7.24 10.35
N GLY A 325 2.44 8.16 9.43
CA GLY A 325 1.24 8.14 8.57
C GLY A 325 0.04 8.79 9.24
#